data_AF-A0A355FAU8-F1
#
_entry.id   AF-A0A355FAU8-F1
#
_cell.length_a   1.000
_cell.length_b   1.000
_cell.length_c   1.000
_cell.angle_alpha   90.00
_cell.angle_beta   90.00
_cell.angle_gamma   90.00
#
_symmetry.space_group_name_H-M   'P 1'
#
loop_
_entity.id
_entity.type
_entity.pdbx_description
1 polymer ?
#
loop_
_entity_poly.entity_id
_entity_poly.type
_entity_poly.pdbx_seq_one_letter_code
_entity_poly.pdbx_strand_id
1 'polypeptide(L)'
;MAVVSLAQDVVQVDVDFYDEKEKEKLLRYPSAAAMLELVTKPCSIPMAEFLTYYLFHRKGRPSYRDYWSIGWKLEVAISHLDGCIEANGHSIYTAPGEAEQLTEVSQHTGEAIGLSVVNRIHRLTEADWTPIPRQQTKSLDFQLASDGERFIQVENKGSSVPDNRKLDERVRAQKRNITAKKLQLAEKGAHLDPAALRYGTITAVDPRQDSRVRCWLTDPPPDQIDEDPRRFRLLQRLRFLRDWISFVSSRSQLSAALATRVADLEAMRDPFELDNVPILRGNAEPFDFSRYHRPHQHSSFFSNKSRITDGPAGGLVVQTSPRDLFLVGIREELLDIAAKQNFDRVTSYRSKTGTVEKSVECVFSRGRLRTLRLPASIRSQLRETAGYSAFQLRGAIHYSPAGLVFGRLPLPSE
;
A
#
# COMPACT_ATOMS: atom_id res chain seq x y z
N MET A 1 -21.37 11.68 12.79
CA MET A 1 -21.41 10.22 12.57
C MET A 1 -20.03 9.67 12.82
N ALA A 2 -19.93 8.57 13.57
CA ALA A 2 -18.65 7.90 13.82
C ALA A 2 -18.21 7.19 12.53
N VAL A 3 -17.01 7.49 12.07
CA VAL A 3 -16.42 6.90 10.87
C VAL A 3 -15.98 5.45 11.18
N VAL A 4 -16.61 4.49 10.51
CA VAL A 4 -16.51 3.03 10.75
C VAL A 4 -15.34 2.38 9.98
N SER A 5 -14.88 2.99 8.87
CA SER A 5 -14.02 2.36 7.85
C SER A 5 -12.65 1.88 8.34
N LEU A 6 -12.10 2.48 9.40
CA LEU A 6 -10.76 2.20 9.94
C LEU A 6 -10.74 1.40 11.25
N ALA A 7 -11.89 0.97 11.77
CA ALA A 7 -11.91 0.28 13.08
C ALA A 7 -11.57 -1.22 12.99
N GLN A 8 -11.52 -1.79 11.78
CA GLN A 8 -11.29 -3.22 11.57
C GLN A 8 -9.82 -3.53 11.25
N ASP A 9 -9.41 -4.75 11.62
CA ASP A 9 -8.03 -5.22 11.43
C ASP A 9 -7.76 -5.76 10.04
N VAL A 10 -8.79 -6.39 9.47
CA VAL A 10 -8.69 -7.11 8.20
C VAL A 10 -9.95 -6.89 7.36
N VAL A 11 -9.78 -7.08 6.06
CA VAL A 11 -10.85 -7.25 5.09
C VAL A 11 -10.83 -8.70 4.62
N GLN A 12 -11.87 -9.46 4.97
CA GLN A 12 -12.08 -10.82 4.49
C GLN A 12 -12.64 -10.79 3.07
N VAL A 13 -12.05 -11.61 2.20
CA VAL A 13 -12.41 -11.71 0.79
C VAL A 13 -12.64 -13.17 0.44
N ASP A 14 -13.80 -13.46 -0.13
CA ASP A 14 -14.04 -14.75 -0.77
C ASP A 14 -13.39 -14.71 -2.16
N VAL A 15 -12.43 -15.61 -2.39
CA VAL A 15 -11.73 -15.72 -3.67
C VAL A 15 -12.33 -16.88 -4.44
N ASP A 16 -12.64 -16.66 -5.71
CA ASP A 16 -13.17 -17.70 -6.59
C ASP A 16 -12.46 -17.65 -7.94
N PHE A 17 -12.48 -18.76 -8.68
CA PHE A 17 -12.22 -18.70 -10.12
C PHE A 17 -13.43 -18.08 -10.82
N TYR A 18 -13.22 -17.27 -11.85
CA TYR A 18 -14.32 -16.65 -12.57
C TYR A 18 -15.29 -17.67 -13.19
N ASP A 19 -14.74 -18.73 -13.80
CA ASP A 19 -15.46 -19.91 -14.29
C ASP A 19 -14.51 -21.13 -14.35
N GLU A 20 -15.03 -22.31 -14.69
CA GLU A 20 -14.21 -23.54 -14.80
C GLU A 20 -13.14 -23.44 -15.90
N LYS A 21 -13.36 -22.67 -16.96
CA LYS A 21 -12.38 -22.49 -18.04
C LYS A 21 -11.19 -21.64 -17.57
N GLU A 22 -11.42 -20.62 -16.78
CA GLU A 22 -10.36 -19.79 -16.17
C GLU A 22 -9.63 -20.56 -15.08
N LYS A 23 -10.33 -21.39 -14.30
CA LYS A 23 -9.73 -22.32 -13.35
C LYS A 23 -8.77 -23.29 -14.02
N GLU A 24 -9.19 -23.98 -15.08
CA GLU A 24 -8.33 -24.92 -15.82
C GLU A 24 -7.05 -24.28 -16.33
N LYS A 25 -7.10 -23.01 -16.76
CA LYS A 25 -5.90 -22.27 -17.20
C LYS A 25 -5.01 -21.87 -16.04
N LEU A 26 -5.58 -21.25 -15.00
CA LEU A 26 -4.84 -20.80 -13.83
C LEU A 26 -4.18 -21.96 -13.10
N LEU A 27 -4.82 -23.14 -13.04
CA LEU A 27 -4.24 -24.32 -12.39
C LEU A 27 -3.05 -24.93 -13.17
N ARG A 28 -2.71 -24.42 -14.35
CA ARG A 28 -1.45 -24.75 -15.04
C ARG A 28 -0.27 -23.94 -14.52
N TYR A 29 -0.52 -22.88 -13.76
CA TYR A 29 0.54 -22.05 -13.20
C TYR A 29 1.27 -22.79 -12.07
N PRO A 30 2.56 -22.50 -11.84
CA PRO A 30 3.29 -23.03 -10.69
C PRO A 30 2.64 -22.71 -9.33
N SER A 31 1.84 -21.65 -9.28
CA SER A 31 1.11 -21.18 -8.09
C SER A 31 -0.26 -21.86 -7.87
N ALA A 32 -0.59 -22.91 -8.62
CA ALA A 32 -1.88 -23.61 -8.55
C ALA A 32 -2.30 -24.02 -7.12
N ALA A 33 -1.37 -24.57 -6.34
CA ALA A 33 -1.64 -24.99 -4.96
C ALA A 33 -2.04 -23.81 -4.06
N ALA A 34 -1.37 -22.66 -4.19
CA ALA A 34 -1.68 -21.46 -3.42
C ALA A 34 -3.06 -20.89 -3.81
N MET A 35 -3.40 -20.91 -5.10
CA MET A 35 -4.74 -20.50 -5.56
C MET A 35 -5.84 -21.43 -5.04
N LEU A 36 -5.63 -22.75 -5.08
CA LEU A 36 -6.58 -23.72 -4.53
C LEU A 36 -6.80 -23.52 -3.03
N GLU A 37 -5.73 -23.26 -2.27
CA GLU A 37 -5.88 -22.94 -0.84
C GLU A 37 -6.73 -21.68 -0.63
N LEU A 38 -6.48 -20.62 -1.40
CA LEU A 38 -7.20 -19.35 -1.27
C LEU A 38 -8.69 -19.43 -1.63
N VAL A 39 -9.09 -20.29 -2.55
CA VAL A 39 -10.52 -20.43 -2.90
C VAL A 39 -11.31 -21.27 -1.89
N THR A 40 -10.64 -22.01 -1.01
CA THR A 40 -11.33 -22.89 -0.03
C THR A 40 -11.76 -22.17 1.25
N LYS A 41 -11.19 -21.00 1.54
CA LYS A 41 -11.45 -20.25 2.78
C LYS A 41 -11.31 -18.74 2.54
N PRO A 42 -11.99 -17.90 3.33
CA PRO A 42 -11.85 -16.45 3.19
C PRO A 42 -10.41 -15.99 3.36
N CYS A 43 -9.94 -15.21 2.39
CA CYS A 43 -8.63 -14.58 2.40
C CYS A 43 -8.68 -13.34 3.30
N SER A 44 -7.78 -13.26 4.29
CA SER A 44 -7.70 -12.11 5.19
C SER A 44 -6.65 -11.11 4.70
N ILE A 45 -7.08 -9.88 4.41
CA ILE A 45 -6.23 -8.76 3.98
C ILE A 45 -6.07 -7.77 5.14
N PRO A 46 -4.85 -7.54 5.69
CA PRO A 46 -4.60 -6.49 6.67
C PRO A 46 -5.11 -5.14 6.18
N MET A 47 -5.80 -4.41 7.05
CA MET A 47 -6.34 -3.09 6.72
C MET A 47 -5.23 -2.13 6.24
N ALA A 48 -4.04 -2.19 6.83
CA ALA A 48 -2.90 -1.39 6.36
C ALA A 48 -2.49 -1.67 4.91
N GLU A 49 -2.58 -2.92 4.46
CA GLU A 49 -2.27 -3.32 3.08
C GLU A 49 -3.33 -2.75 2.13
N PHE A 50 -4.62 -2.93 2.48
CA PHE A 50 -5.74 -2.34 1.75
C PHE A 50 -5.60 -0.81 1.62
N LEU A 51 -5.35 -0.11 2.73
CA LEU A 51 -5.19 1.35 2.77
C LEU A 51 -3.98 1.82 1.95
N THR A 52 -2.89 1.06 1.90
CA THR A 52 -1.73 1.41 1.08
C THR A 52 -2.13 1.53 -0.39
N TYR A 53 -2.78 0.51 -0.93
CA TYR A 53 -3.20 0.53 -2.33
C TYR A 53 -4.32 1.53 -2.57
N TYR A 54 -5.31 1.60 -1.67
CA TYR A 54 -6.46 2.50 -1.83
C TYR A 54 -6.06 3.98 -1.78
N LEU A 55 -5.29 4.39 -0.76
CA LEU A 55 -4.91 5.79 -0.54
C LEU A 55 -3.79 6.24 -1.49
N PHE A 56 -2.90 5.34 -1.90
CA PHE A 56 -1.69 5.68 -2.66
C PHE A 56 -1.66 5.10 -4.08
N HIS A 57 -2.82 4.77 -4.67
CA HIS A 57 -2.97 4.22 -6.04
C HIS A 57 -2.29 5.05 -7.17
N ARG A 58 -1.88 6.31 -6.89
CA ARG A 58 -1.15 7.22 -7.82
C ARG A 58 0.12 7.81 -7.23
N LYS A 59 0.77 7.13 -6.28
CA LYS A 59 2.07 7.58 -5.75
C LYS A 59 3.06 7.75 -6.91
N GLY A 60 3.78 8.87 -6.95
CA GLY A 60 4.71 9.23 -8.04
C GLY A 60 4.23 10.36 -8.95
N ARG A 61 2.96 10.81 -8.85
CA ARG A 61 2.53 12.05 -9.52
C ARG A 61 3.09 13.30 -8.82
N PRO A 62 3.43 14.37 -9.55
CA PRO A 62 3.88 15.66 -9.00
C PRO A 62 3.02 16.25 -7.88
N SER A 63 1.76 15.85 -7.79
CA SER A 63 0.81 16.36 -6.80
C SER A 63 0.93 15.72 -5.40
N TYR A 64 1.97 14.96 -5.10
CA TYR A 64 2.31 14.47 -3.73
C TYR A 64 3.62 15.10 -3.20
N ARG A 65 3.95 16.32 -3.63
CA ARG A 65 5.25 16.95 -3.35
C ARG A 65 5.37 17.58 -1.97
N ASP A 66 4.27 18.03 -1.38
CA ASP A 66 4.27 18.76 -0.12
C ASP A 66 3.18 18.27 0.84
N TYR A 67 3.35 18.64 2.10
CA TYR A 67 2.47 18.24 3.20
C TYR A 67 1.00 18.61 2.98
N TRP A 68 0.73 19.77 2.37
CA TRP A 68 -0.63 20.27 2.12
C TRP A 68 -1.31 19.43 1.04
N SER A 69 -0.60 19.22 -0.08
CA SER A 69 -1.06 18.37 -1.18
C SER A 69 -1.30 16.92 -0.73
N ILE A 70 -0.48 16.40 0.19
CA ILE A 70 -0.66 15.08 0.80
C ILE A 70 -1.91 15.06 1.69
N GLY A 71 -2.06 16.03 2.60
CA GLY A 71 -3.20 16.12 3.51
C GLY A 71 -4.53 16.18 2.76
N TRP A 72 -4.64 17.08 1.79
CA TRP A 72 -5.85 17.24 0.96
C TRP A 72 -6.24 15.95 0.24
N LYS A 73 -5.28 15.25 -0.37
CA LYS A 73 -5.59 14.01 -1.10
C LYS A 73 -5.97 12.87 -0.18
N LEU A 74 -5.35 12.77 0.99
CA LEU A 74 -5.73 11.80 2.00
C LEU A 74 -7.12 12.10 2.54
N GLU A 75 -7.45 13.36 2.80
CA GLU A 75 -8.79 13.79 3.18
C GLU A 75 -9.83 13.39 2.12
N VAL A 76 -9.59 13.68 0.84
CA VAL A 76 -10.52 13.29 -0.25
C VAL A 76 -10.66 11.76 -0.33
N ALA A 77 -9.55 11.02 -0.30
CA ALA A 77 -9.59 9.57 -0.42
C ALA A 77 -10.30 8.92 0.79
N ILE A 78 -10.03 9.39 2.00
CA ILE A 78 -10.70 8.93 3.22
C ILE A 78 -12.18 9.31 3.18
N SER A 79 -12.53 10.53 2.76
CA SER A 79 -13.94 10.94 2.63
C SER A 79 -14.70 10.08 1.62
N HIS A 80 -14.07 9.69 0.50
CA HIS A 80 -14.67 8.77 -0.47
C HIS A 80 -14.85 7.37 0.13
N LEU A 81 -13.86 6.89 0.89
CA LEU A 81 -13.95 5.60 1.57
C LEU A 81 -15.10 5.62 2.58
N ASP A 82 -15.15 6.65 3.43
CA ASP A 82 -16.15 6.79 4.51
C ASP A 82 -17.57 6.97 3.98
N GLY A 83 -17.73 7.65 2.85
CA GLY A 83 -19.05 7.91 2.27
C GLY A 83 -19.63 6.74 1.48
N CYS A 84 -18.79 5.83 0.96
CA CYS A 84 -19.23 4.79 0.03
C CYS A 84 -19.03 3.37 0.55
N ILE A 85 -18.17 3.17 1.55
CA ILE A 85 -17.77 1.87 2.07
C ILE A 85 -17.94 1.83 3.59
N GLU A 86 -18.68 0.83 4.04
CA GLU A 86 -18.83 0.50 5.46
C GLU A 86 -18.09 -0.80 5.78
N ALA A 87 -17.76 -0.99 7.06
CA ALA A 87 -17.13 -2.20 7.56
C ALA A 87 -18.08 -2.95 8.50
N ASN A 88 -18.14 -4.28 8.40
CA ASN A 88 -18.95 -5.14 9.28
C ASN A 88 -18.11 -5.86 10.34
N GLY A 89 -16.87 -5.39 10.57
CA GLY A 89 -15.92 -5.97 11.53
C GLY A 89 -15.10 -7.13 10.98
N HIS A 90 -15.45 -7.68 9.82
CA HIS A 90 -14.66 -8.72 9.16
C HIS A 90 -14.39 -8.45 7.67
N SER A 91 -15.18 -7.60 7.01
CA SER A 91 -15.10 -7.26 5.60
C SER A 91 -15.62 -5.83 5.39
N ILE A 92 -15.57 -5.37 4.14
CA ILE A 92 -16.21 -4.15 3.68
C ILE A 92 -17.42 -4.44 2.79
N TYR A 93 -18.37 -3.51 2.78
CA TYR A 93 -19.59 -3.55 1.96
C TYR A 93 -19.98 -2.13 1.51
N THR A 94 -20.83 -2.03 0.49
CA THR A 94 -21.31 -0.74 -0.03
C THR A 94 -22.29 -0.12 0.96
N ALA A 95 -22.16 1.17 1.26
CA ALA A 95 -23.09 1.86 2.17
C ALA A 95 -24.57 1.66 1.76
N PRO A 96 -25.51 1.39 2.70
CA PRO A 96 -26.91 1.14 2.37
C PRO A 96 -27.57 2.36 1.72
N GLY A 97 -28.37 2.13 0.66
CA GLY A 97 -29.11 3.19 -0.04
C GLY A 97 -28.36 3.81 -1.23
N GLU A 98 -27.07 3.52 -1.40
CA GLU A 98 -26.32 3.90 -2.60
C GLU A 98 -26.56 2.87 -3.72
N ALA A 99 -27.34 3.24 -4.74
CA ALA A 99 -27.63 2.36 -5.88
C ALA A 99 -26.40 2.11 -6.76
N GLU A 100 -25.46 3.07 -6.80
CA GLU A 100 -24.19 2.98 -7.52
C GLU A 100 -23.09 3.71 -6.75
N GLN A 101 -21.96 3.02 -6.52
CA GLN A 101 -20.77 3.67 -5.98
C GLN A 101 -20.11 4.55 -7.05
N LEU A 102 -19.41 5.60 -6.61
CA LEU A 102 -18.50 6.36 -7.45
C LEU A 102 -17.50 5.40 -8.12
N THR A 103 -17.29 5.58 -9.43
CA THR A 103 -16.40 4.72 -10.23
C THR A 103 -15.00 4.61 -9.64
N GLU A 104 -14.47 5.72 -9.11
CA GLU A 104 -13.14 5.75 -8.48
C GLU A 104 -13.05 4.86 -7.23
N VAL A 105 -14.11 4.84 -6.41
CA VAL A 105 -14.17 3.99 -5.21
C VAL A 105 -14.13 2.53 -5.57
N SER A 106 -14.97 2.11 -6.53
CA SER A 106 -14.96 0.73 -7.02
C SER A 106 -13.61 0.37 -7.65
N GLN A 107 -12.99 1.26 -8.42
CA GLN A 107 -11.67 1.03 -9.03
C GLN A 107 -10.57 0.85 -7.99
N HIS A 108 -10.43 1.77 -7.03
CA HIS A 108 -9.39 1.69 -6.00
C HIS A 108 -9.60 0.49 -5.08
N THR A 109 -10.86 0.17 -4.76
CA THR A 109 -11.19 -1.04 -4.00
C THR A 109 -10.79 -2.29 -4.77
N GLY A 110 -11.10 -2.36 -6.06
CA GLY A 110 -10.71 -3.50 -6.89
C GLY A 110 -9.20 -3.66 -7.03
N GLU A 111 -8.46 -2.56 -7.13
CA GLU A 111 -7.00 -2.58 -7.12
C GLU A 111 -6.45 -3.04 -5.77
N ALA A 112 -6.93 -2.47 -4.67
CA ALA A 112 -6.46 -2.82 -3.33
C ALA A 112 -6.71 -4.30 -3.00
N ILE A 113 -7.91 -4.81 -3.30
CA ILE A 113 -8.27 -6.21 -3.07
C ILE A 113 -7.51 -7.12 -4.04
N GLY A 114 -7.49 -6.80 -5.33
CA GLY A 114 -6.87 -7.63 -6.35
C GLY A 114 -5.36 -7.83 -6.13
N LEU A 115 -4.61 -6.75 -5.87
CA LEU A 115 -3.18 -6.84 -5.55
C LEU A 115 -2.95 -7.60 -4.25
N SER A 116 -3.78 -7.36 -3.24
CA SER A 116 -3.67 -8.06 -1.97
C SER A 116 -3.95 -9.57 -2.12
N VAL A 117 -4.89 -9.99 -2.97
CA VAL A 117 -5.12 -11.41 -3.25
C VAL A 117 -3.90 -12.03 -3.93
N VAL A 118 -3.34 -11.37 -4.95
CA VAL A 118 -2.14 -11.84 -5.65
C VAL A 118 -0.91 -11.87 -4.73
N ASN A 119 -0.82 -10.96 -3.75
CA ASN A 119 0.19 -11.01 -2.70
C ASN A 119 0.17 -12.32 -1.92
N ARG A 120 -1.00 -12.90 -1.66
CA ARG A 120 -1.08 -14.22 -0.98
C ARG A 120 -0.60 -15.33 -1.89
N ILE A 121 -0.92 -15.27 -3.18
CA ILE A 121 -0.54 -16.30 -4.17
C ILE A 121 1.00 -16.40 -4.27
N HIS A 122 1.69 -15.26 -4.32
CA HIS A 122 3.14 -15.18 -4.61
C HIS A 122 4.00 -14.72 -3.43
N ARG A 123 3.42 -14.60 -2.24
CA ARG A 123 4.10 -14.08 -1.04
C ARG A 123 4.73 -12.70 -1.26
N LEU A 124 4.06 -11.85 -2.02
CA LEU A 124 4.45 -10.46 -2.28
C LEU A 124 3.90 -9.50 -1.20
N THR A 125 4.37 -8.27 -1.23
CA THR A 125 3.97 -7.14 -0.38
C THR A 125 3.79 -5.89 -1.25
N GLU A 126 3.32 -4.81 -0.64
CA GLU A 126 3.17 -3.50 -1.28
C GLU A 126 4.50 -2.94 -1.81
N ALA A 127 5.63 -3.42 -1.27
CA ALA A 127 6.97 -3.04 -1.72
C ALA A 127 7.40 -3.67 -3.04
N ASP A 128 6.70 -4.70 -3.51
CA ASP A 128 7.07 -5.45 -4.72
C ASP A 128 6.41 -4.89 -5.99
N TRP A 129 5.38 -4.06 -5.86
CA TRP A 129 4.58 -3.60 -6.99
C TRP A 129 5.04 -2.27 -7.55
N THR A 130 4.99 -2.15 -8.87
CA THR A 130 5.12 -0.90 -9.61
C THR A 130 4.03 -0.78 -10.67
N PRO A 131 3.46 0.42 -10.89
CA PRO A 131 2.61 0.66 -12.06
C PRO A 131 3.41 0.48 -13.35
N ILE A 132 2.84 -0.20 -14.35
CA ILE A 132 3.43 -0.21 -15.69
C ILE A 132 3.22 1.18 -16.32
N PRO A 133 4.27 1.85 -16.85
CA PRO A 133 4.15 3.16 -17.46
C PRO A 133 3.10 3.16 -18.58
N ARG A 134 2.15 4.12 -18.55
CA ARG A 134 1.14 4.27 -19.60
C ARG A 134 1.80 4.66 -20.92
N GLN A 135 1.74 3.79 -21.93
CA GLN A 135 2.05 4.15 -23.32
C GLN A 135 0.92 4.98 -23.94
N GLN A 136 1.20 5.75 -25.01
CA GLN A 136 0.26 6.70 -25.65
C GLN A 136 -1.01 6.07 -26.27
N THR A 137 -1.02 4.76 -26.53
CA THR A 137 -2.26 4.03 -26.89
C THR A 137 -3.02 3.60 -25.63
N LYS A 138 -4.25 3.05 -25.73
CA LYS A 138 -4.96 2.41 -24.60
C LYS A 138 -4.06 1.32 -23.98
N SER A 139 -3.21 1.73 -23.04
CA SER A 139 -2.35 0.87 -22.26
C SER A 139 -3.17 0.36 -21.08
N LEU A 140 -2.88 -0.86 -20.69
CA LEU A 140 -3.50 -1.47 -19.54
C LEU A 140 -2.95 -0.82 -18.27
N ASP A 141 -3.80 -0.66 -17.27
CA ASP A 141 -3.41 -0.10 -15.97
C ASP A 141 -2.84 -1.24 -15.11
N PHE A 142 -1.80 -1.89 -15.63
CA PHE A 142 -1.17 -3.03 -14.98
C PHE A 142 -0.32 -2.60 -13.81
N GLN A 143 -0.28 -3.50 -12.84
CA GLN A 143 0.72 -3.52 -11.78
C GLN A 143 1.67 -4.69 -12.07
N LEU A 144 2.98 -4.43 -11.98
CA LEU A 144 4.04 -5.40 -12.20
C LEU A 144 4.81 -5.62 -10.89
N ALA A 145 5.06 -6.88 -10.58
CA ALA A 145 5.92 -7.31 -9.48
C ALA A 145 6.84 -8.45 -9.92
N SER A 146 7.79 -8.80 -9.05
CA SER A 146 8.61 -9.99 -9.17
C SER A 146 8.67 -10.71 -7.82
N ASP A 147 8.55 -12.04 -7.84
CA ASP A 147 8.80 -12.90 -6.69
C ASP A 147 10.28 -13.32 -6.58
N GLY A 148 11.14 -12.80 -7.47
CA GLY A 148 12.57 -13.14 -7.56
C GLY A 148 12.86 -14.31 -8.49
N GLU A 149 11.85 -15.08 -8.90
CA GLU A 149 11.98 -16.14 -9.92
C GLU A 149 11.23 -15.79 -11.20
N ARG A 150 10.10 -15.09 -11.08
CA ARG A 150 9.15 -14.81 -12.15
C ARG A 150 8.64 -13.38 -12.03
N PHE A 151 8.13 -12.88 -13.15
CA PHE A 151 7.34 -11.67 -13.16
C PHE A 151 5.86 -11.98 -12.93
N ILE A 152 5.19 -11.06 -12.24
CA ILE A 152 3.77 -11.16 -11.90
C ILE A 152 3.11 -9.87 -12.37
N GLN A 153 2.22 -10.00 -13.36
CA GLN A 153 1.45 -8.89 -13.92
C GLN A 153 -0.01 -9.02 -13.47
N VAL A 154 -0.62 -7.90 -13.06
CA VAL A 154 -2.01 -7.91 -12.58
C VAL A 154 -2.82 -6.78 -13.21
N GLU A 155 -3.92 -7.13 -13.87
CA GLU A 155 -5.00 -6.19 -14.20
C GLU A 155 -6.06 -6.29 -13.11
N ASN A 156 -6.36 -5.17 -12.47
CA ASN A 156 -7.42 -5.12 -11.47
C ASN A 156 -8.67 -4.45 -12.03
N LYS A 157 -9.83 -5.01 -11.66
CA LYS A 157 -11.16 -4.43 -11.88
C LYS A 157 -11.95 -4.47 -10.59
N GLY A 158 -12.71 -3.42 -10.34
CA GLY A 158 -13.65 -3.39 -9.23
C GLY A 158 -15.03 -2.94 -9.69
N SER A 159 -16.06 -3.39 -9.00
CA SER A 159 -17.45 -3.06 -9.30
C SER A 159 -18.29 -3.13 -8.03
N SER A 160 -19.23 -2.19 -7.89
CA SER A 160 -20.33 -2.33 -6.93
C SER A 160 -21.49 -3.05 -7.61
N VAL A 161 -22.05 -4.07 -6.96
CA VAL A 161 -23.13 -4.92 -7.51
C VAL A 161 -24.23 -5.13 -6.48
N PRO A 162 -25.47 -5.48 -6.89
CA PRO A 162 -26.55 -5.74 -5.94
C PRO A 162 -26.34 -7.00 -5.08
N ASP A 163 -25.73 -8.05 -5.64
CA ASP A 163 -25.44 -9.31 -4.94
C ASP A 163 -24.16 -9.93 -5.53
N ASN A 164 -23.06 -9.94 -4.78
CA ASN A 164 -21.79 -10.47 -5.26
C ASN A 164 -21.69 -12.02 -5.19
N ARG A 165 -22.69 -12.74 -4.67
CA ARG A 165 -22.71 -14.22 -4.70
C ARG A 165 -23.02 -14.75 -6.10
N LYS A 166 -23.50 -13.89 -6.99
CA LYS A 166 -23.86 -14.20 -8.37
C LYS A 166 -22.98 -13.37 -9.31
N LEU A 167 -22.72 -13.93 -10.50
CA LEU A 167 -22.05 -13.20 -11.58
C LEU A 167 -23.00 -12.20 -12.24
N ASP A 168 -23.01 -10.99 -11.68
CA ASP A 168 -23.72 -9.82 -12.20
C ASP A 168 -23.19 -9.37 -13.58
N GLU A 169 -24.03 -8.67 -14.36
CA GLU A 169 -23.65 -8.18 -15.69
C GLU A 169 -22.47 -7.20 -15.64
N ARG A 170 -22.32 -6.41 -14.57
CA ARG A 170 -21.15 -5.52 -14.38
C ARG A 170 -19.86 -6.34 -14.28
N VAL A 171 -19.88 -7.45 -13.54
CA VAL A 171 -18.74 -8.37 -13.40
C VAL A 171 -18.40 -9.02 -14.75
N ARG A 172 -19.43 -9.48 -15.49
CA ARG A 172 -19.27 -10.03 -16.85
C ARG A 172 -18.69 -9.00 -17.81
N ALA A 173 -19.14 -7.75 -17.72
CA ALA A 173 -18.60 -6.65 -18.51
C ALA A 173 -17.11 -6.41 -18.20
N GLN A 174 -16.69 -6.49 -16.93
CA GLN A 174 -15.27 -6.40 -16.58
C GLN A 174 -14.45 -7.55 -17.17
N LYS A 175 -14.96 -8.79 -17.14
CA LYS A 175 -14.29 -9.92 -17.80
C LYS A 175 -14.16 -9.71 -19.32
N ARG A 176 -15.21 -9.20 -19.97
CA ARG A 176 -15.18 -8.82 -21.39
C ARG A 176 -14.14 -7.73 -21.64
N ASN A 177 -14.04 -6.71 -20.79
CA ASN A 177 -13.04 -5.65 -20.90
C ASN A 177 -11.60 -6.19 -20.79
N ILE A 178 -11.34 -7.07 -19.82
CA ILE A 178 -10.03 -7.74 -19.67
C ILE A 178 -9.70 -8.54 -20.94
N THR A 179 -10.68 -9.27 -21.48
CA THR A 179 -10.50 -10.15 -22.66
C THR A 179 -10.37 -9.36 -23.97
N ALA A 180 -11.16 -8.31 -24.17
CA ALA A 180 -11.15 -7.48 -25.37
C ALA A 180 -9.83 -6.71 -25.50
N LYS A 181 -9.32 -6.16 -24.38
CA LYS A 181 -8.00 -5.54 -24.37
C LYS A 181 -6.87 -6.54 -24.66
N LYS A 182 -7.04 -7.81 -24.27
CA LYS A 182 -6.11 -8.91 -24.61
C LYS A 182 -6.01 -9.13 -26.12
N LEU A 183 -7.14 -9.17 -26.83
CA LEU A 183 -7.15 -9.40 -28.28
C LEU A 183 -6.37 -8.30 -29.02
N GLN A 184 -6.53 -7.05 -28.59
CA GLN A 184 -5.81 -5.91 -29.14
C GLN A 184 -4.29 -5.95 -28.92
N LEU A 185 -3.81 -6.61 -27.86
CA LEU A 185 -2.37 -6.80 -27.63
C LEU A 185 -1.80 -7.97 -28.44
N ALA A 186 -2.55 -9.07 -28.54
CA ALA A 186 -2.13 -10.24 -29.30
C ALA A 186 -1.98 -9.92 -30.80
N GLU A 187 -2.86 -9.09 -31.36
CA GLU A 187 -2.76 -8.58 -32.74
C GLU A 187 -1.48 -7.76 -33.00
N LYS A 188 -0.81 -7.26 -31.95
CA LYS A 188 0.45 -6.51 -32.06
C LYS A 188 1.70 -7.39 -32.02
N GLY A 189 1.56 -8.72 -32.03
CA GLY A 189 2.70 -9.65 -32.12
C GLY A 189 3.46 -9.87 -30.82
N ALA A 190 2.83 -9.66 -29.65
CA ALA A 190 3.43 -10.00 -28.37
C ALA A 190 3.58 -11.53 -28.25
N HIS A 191 4.82 -12.04 -28.24
CA HIS A 191 5.11 -13.45 -27.97
C HIS A 191 4.99 -13.75 -26.46
N LEU A 192 4.55 -14.97 -26.13
CA LEU A 192 4.36 -15.44 -24.75
C LEU A 192 5.72 -15.73 -24.10
N ASP A 193 6.02 -15.08 -22.98
CA ASP A 193 7.21 -15.36 -22.17
C ASP A 193 6.88 -16.41 -21.08
N PRO A 194 7.62 -17.53 -21.00
CA PRO A 194 7.44 -18.53 -19.94
C PRO A 194 7.69 -18.00 -18.52
N ALA A 195 8.43 -16.91 -18.35
CA ALA A 195 8.84 -16.36 -17.05
C ALA A 195 7.83 -15.35 -16.46
N ALA A 196 6.78 -14.98 -17.21
CA ALA A 196 5.76 -14.03 -16.76
C ALA A 196 4.42 -14.72 -16.49
N LEU A 197 3.90 -14.56 -15.28
CA LEU A 197 2.56 -14.97 -14.89
C LEU A 197 1.64 -13.75 -14.89
N ARG A 198 0.38 -13.92 -15.30
CA ARG A 198 -0.57 -12.82 -15.29
C ARG A 198 -1.91 -13.20 -14.69
N TYR A 199 -2.46 -12.25 -13.96
CA TYR A 199 -3.74 -12.39 -13.29
C TYR A 199 -4.64 -11.23 -13.71
N GLY A 200 -5.89 -11.53 -14.01
CA GLY A 200 -6.94 -10.54 -14.00
C GLY A 200 -7.78 -10.76 -12.76
N THR A 201 -7.98 -9.73 -11.95
CA THR A 201 -8.84 -9.78 -10.78
C THR A 201 -10.10 -8.96 -11.02
N ILE A 202 -11.25 -9.49 -10.62
CA ILE A 202 -12.51 -8.75 -10.65
C ILE A 202 -13.08 -8.78 -9.23
N THR A 203 -13.04 -7.63 -8.57
CA THR A 203 -13.57 -7.45 -7.22
C THR A 203 -15.01 -6.94 -7.28
N ALA A 204 -15.89 -7.54 -6.48
CA ALA A 204 -17.25 -7.06 -6.28
C ALA A 204 -17.58 -6.84 -4.81
N VAL A 205 -18.10 -5.66 -4.54
CA VAL A 205 -18.71 -5.26 -3.26
C VAL A 205 -20.22 -5.11 -3.46
N ASP A 206 -21.00 -5.48 -2.45
CA ASP A 206 -22.46 -5.35 -2.46
C ASP A 206 -22.94 -4.72 -1.15
N PRO A 207 -24.21 -4.29 -1.03
CA PRO A 207 -24.67 -3.52 0.13
C PRO A 207 -25.08 -4.36 1.34
N ARG A 208 -24.97 -5.70 1.30
CA ARG A 208 -25.43 -6.54 2.41
C ARG A 208 -24.39 -6.57 3.52
N GLN A 209 -24.85 -6.30 4.73
CA GLN A 209 -23.99 -6.21 5.91
C GLN A 209 -23.38 -7.55 6.32
N ASP A 210 -23.99 -8.68 5.96
CA ASP A 210 -23.49 -10.04 6.22
C ASP A 210 -22.58 -10.58 5.09
N SER A 211 -22.41 -9.83 4.01
CA SER A 211 -21.59 -10.23 2.87
C SER A 211 -20.10 -10.01 3.12
N ARG A 212 -19.29 -10.75 2.36
CA ARG A 212 -17.86 -10.50 2.22
C ARG A 212 -17.58 -9.96 0.83
N VAL A 213 -16.51 -9.20 0.67
CA VAL A 213 -16.01 -8.85 -0.66
C VAL A 213 -15.73 -10.14 -1.43
N ARG A 214 -16.04 -10.16 -2.73
CA ARG A 214 -15.68 -11.27 -3.60
C ARG A 214 -14.64 -10.84 -4.63
N CYS A 215 -13.67 -11.69 -4.89
CA CYS A 215 -12.65 -11.49 -5.92
C CYS A 215 -12.57 -12.70 -6.85
N TRP A 216 -12.91 -12.52 -8.12
CA TRP A 216 -12.74 -13.56 -9.13
C TRP A 216 -11.38 -13.47 -9.82
N LEU A 217 -10.72 -14.62 -9.95
CA LEU A 217 -9.47 -14.78 -10.67
C LEU A 217 -9.71 -15.16 -12.13
N THR A 218 -8.89 -14.60 -13.02
CA THR A 218 -8.89 -14.85 -14.47
C THR A 218 -7.45 -14.95 -14.98
N ASP A 219 -7.24 -15.68 -16.08
CA ASP A 219 -5.96 -15.88 -16.78
C ASP A 219 -5.91 -15.06 -18.10
N PRO A 220 -5.51 -13.79 -18.04
CA PRO A 220 -5.06 -13.05 -19.22
C PRO A 220 -3.66 -13.52 -19.67
N PRO A 221 -3.28 -13.36 -20.95
CA PRO A 221 -1.98 -13.79 -21.45
C PRO A 221 -0.88 -12.85 -20.96
N PRO A 222 0.30 -13.36 -20.60
CA PRO A 222 1.41 -12.53 -20.15
C PRO A 222 2.00 -11.67 -21.26
N ASP A 223 2.51 -10.48 -20.89
CA ASP A 223 3.41 -9.69 -21.74
C ASP A 223 4.87 -10.12 -21.49
N GLN A 224 5.74 -9.95 -22.48
CA GLN A 224 7.17 -10.21 -22.35
C GLN A 224 7.86 -9.16 -21.48
N ILE A 225 8.78 -9.60 -20.62
CA ILE A 225 9.61 -8.71 -19.82
C ILE A 225 11.07 -9.14 -19.96
N ASP A 226 11.85 -8.32 -20.66
CA ASP A 226 13.28 -8.54 -20.87
C ASP A 226 14.09 -7.93 -19.71
N GLU A 227 13.94 -8.49 -18.51
CA GLU A 227 14.70 -8.10 -17.32
C GLU A 227 14.91 -9.32 -16.40
N ASP A 228 15.94 -9.30 -15.55
CA ASP A 228 16.14 -10.34 -14.54
C ASP A 228 15.16 -10.14 -13.35
N PRO A 229 14.33 -11.14 -12.99
CA PRO A 229 13.37 -11.01 -11.89
C PRO A 229 14.01 -10.65 -10.55
N ARG A 230 15.22 -11.13 -10.24
CA ARG A 230 15.91 -10.85 -8.97
C ARG A 230 16.34 -9.39 -8.90
N ARG A 231 16.99 -8.91 -9.97
CA ARG A 231 17.36 -7.50 -10.15
C ARG A 231 16.14 -6.60 -10.03
N PHE A 232 15.06 -6.92 -10.74
CA PHE A 232 13.83 -6.13 -10.70
C PHE A 232 13.27 -6.03 -9.28
N ARG A 233 13.17 -7.17 -8.57
CA ARG A 233 12.64 -7.20 -7.20
C ARG A 233 13.47 -6.35 -6.24
N LEU A 234 14.80 -6.44 -6.33
CA LEU A 234 15.71 -5.63 -5.51
C LEU A 234 15.50 -4.14 -5.77
N LEU A 235 15.58 -3.70 -7.03
CA LEU A 235 15.43 -2.29 -7.40
C LEU A 235 14.06 -1.77 -6.99
N GLN A 236 13.00 -2.56 -7.17
CA GLN A 236 11.65 -2.14 -6.81
C GLN A 236 11.49 -1.92 -5.31
N ARG A 237 11.99 -2.83 -4.48
CA ARG A 237 11.94 -2.65 -3.02
C ARG A 237 12.83 -1.51 -2.53
N LEU A 238 13.98 -1.28 -3.16
CA LEU A 238 14.81 -0.12 -2.84
C LEU A 238 14.14 1.20 -3.23
N ARG A 239 13.45 1.26 -4.38
CA ARG A 239 12.59 2.40 -4.76
C ARG A 239 11.49 2.61 -3.73
N PHE A 240 10.83 1.54 -3.29
CA PHE A 240 9.82 1.61 -2.23
C PHE A 240 10.38 2.23 -0.95
N LEU A 241 11.55 1.76 -0.47
CA LEU A 241 12.23 2.33 0.69
C LEU A 241 12.56 3.80 0.47
N ARG A 242 13.18 4.15 -0.66
CA ARG A 242 13.51 5.52 -1.06
C ARG A 242 12.27 6.42 -0.99
N ASP A 243 11.18 5.98 -1.61
CA ASP A 243 9.97 6.78 -1.75
C ASP A 243 9.28 7.00 -0.41
N TRP A 244 9.22 5.99 0.47
CA TRP A 244 8.58 6.14 1.78
C TRP A 244 9.45 6.88 2.80
N ILE A 245 10.77 6.64 2.81
CA ILE A 245 11.70 7.39 3.67
C ILE A 245 11.73 8.86 3.25
N SER A 246 11.77 9.14 1.94
CA SER A 246 11.69 10.51 1.41
C SER A 246 10.33 11.15 1.66
N PHE A 247 9.24 10.39 1.59
CA PHE A 247 7.92 10.88 1.95
C PHE A 247 7.86 11.35 3.41
N VAL A 248 8.39 10.54 4.34
CA VAL A 248 8.39 10.89 5.77
C VAL A 248 9.34 12.03 6.10
N SER A 249 10.54 12.03 5.51
CA SER A 249 11.57 13.03 5.81
C SER A 249 12.42 13.35 4.57
N SER A 250 11.86 14.11 3.63
CA SER A 250 12.52 14.43 2.35
C SER A 250 13.86 15.15 2.47
N ARG A 251 14.09 15.86 3.58
CA ARG A 251 15.33 16.61 3.85
C ARG A 251 16.34 15.83 4.70
N SER A 252 16.09 14.57 5.01
CA SER A 252 17.03 13.77 5.81
C SER A 252 18.25 13.38 4.96
N GLN A 253 19.42 13.28 5.60
CA GLN A 253 20.64 12.79 4.94
C GLN A 253 20.44 11.36 4.39
N LEU A 254 19.69 10.51 5.10
CA LEU A 254 19.38 9.16 4.65
C LEU A 254 18.56 9.17 3.35
N SER A 255 17.55 10.04 3.25
CA SER A 255 16.71 10.16 2.06
C SER A 255 17.53 10.55 0.83
N ALA A 256 18.42 11.54 0.98
CA ALA A 256 19.31 11.96 -0.09
C ALA A 256 20.30 10.85 -0.50
N ALA A 257 20.97 10.23 0.47
CA ALA A 257 21.95 9.17 0.21
C ALA A 257 21.29 7.92 -0.41
N LEU A 258 20.08 7.57 0.02
CA LEU A 258 19.31 6.47 -0.56
C LEU A 258 18.83 6.78 -1.98
N ALA A 259 18.46 8.02 -2.28
CA ALA A 259 18.12 8.42 -3.64
C ALA A 259 19.31 8.27 -4.60
N THR A 260 20.50 8.73 -4.19
CA THR A 260 21.75 8.51 -4.95
C THR A 260 22.04 7.02 -5.12
N ARG A 261 22.00 6.24 -4.03
CA ARG A 261 22.26 4.79 -4.08
C ARG A 261 21.32 4.06 -5.04
N VAL A 262 20.02 4.39 -5.05
CA VAL A 262 19.07 3.77 -5.98
C VAL A 262 19.42 4.13 -7.43
N ALA A 263 19.78 5.38 -7.72
CA ALA A 263 20.17 5.79 -9.06
C ALA A 263 21.44 5.07 -9.55
N ASP A 264 22.43 4.90 -8.66
CA ASP A 264 23.66 4.16 -8.95
C ASP A 264 23.35 2.69 -9.29
N LEU A 265 22.55 2.02 -8.45
CA LEU A 265 22.16 0.62 -8.66
C LEU A 265 21.36 0.40 -9.95
N GLU A 266 20.53 1.38 -10.34
CA GLU A 266 19.80 1.36 -11.61
C GLU A 266 20.75 1.45 -12.81
N ALA A 267 21.84 2.23 -12.70
CA ALA A 267 22.84 2.39 -13.75
C ALA A 267 23.86 1.25 -13.82
N MET A 268 24.05 0.49 -12.74
CA MET A 268 24.96 -0.65 -12.70
C MET A 268 24.45 -1.82 -13.54
N ARG A 269 25.37 -2.57 -14.16
CA ARG A 269 25.05 -3.82 -14.86
C ARG A 269 24.64 -4.92 -13.89
N ASP A 270 25.35 -5.03 -12.78
CA ASP A 270 25.02 -5.95 -11.69
C ASP A 270 24.90 -5.15 -10.37
N PRO A 271 23.68 -4.91 -9.85
CA PRO A 271 23.51 -4.16 -8.62
C PRO A 271 24.03 -4.93 -7.40
N PHE A 272 24.14 -6.26 -7.48
CA PHE A 272 24.53 -7.12 -6.35
C PHE A 272 26.00 -6.96 -5.95
N GLU A 273 26.83 -6.30 -6.76
CA GLU A 273 28.19 -5.89 -6.39
C GLU A 273 28.22 -4.97 -5.15
N LEU A 274 27.12 -4.29 -4.85
CA LEU A 274 26.99 -3.43 -3.66
C LEU A 274 26.23 -4.08 -2.50
N ASP A 275 25.99 -5.40 -2.54
CA ASP A 275 25.36 -6.09 -1.41
C ASP A 275 26.22 -5.98 -0.15
N ASN A 276 25.56 -5.72 0.99
CA ASN A 276 26.18 -5.47 2.30
C ASN A 276 27.14 -4.26 2.33
N VAL A 277 27.14 -3.40 1.31
CA VAL A 277 27.86 -2.12 1.33
C VAL A 277 26.94 -1.04 1.89
N PRO A 278 27.13 -0.61 3.15
CA PRO A 278 26.20 0.31 3.80
C PRO A 278 26.19 1.68 3.14
N ILE A 279 25.08 2.39 3.30
CA ILE A 279 24.99 3.80 2.96
C ILE A 279 25.73 4.61 4.02
N LEU A 280 26.56 5.54 3.56
CA LEU A 280 27.34 6.42 4.42
C LEU A 280 26.72 7.81 4.49
N ARG A 281 26.95 8.49 5.61
CA ARG A 281 26.67 9.92 5.80
C ARG A 281 27.72 10.76 5.07
N GLY A 282 27.49 12.07 5.00
CA GLY A 282 28.45 13.01 4.41
C GLY A 282 29.82 13.08 5.12
N ASN A 283 29.92 12.56 6.34
CA ASN A 283 31.18 12.41 7.09
C ASN A 283 31.81 11.01 6.95
N ALA A 284 31.39 10.21 5.96
CA ALA A 284 31.83 8.83 5.71
C ALA A 284 31.48 7.79 6.80
N GLU A 285 30.75 8.18 7.84
CA GLU A 285 30.27 7.24 8.86
C GLU A 285 28.97 6.55 8.43
N PRO A 286 28.76 5.27 8.75
CA PRO A 286 27.49 4.59 8.50
C PRO A 286 26.30 5.21 9.26
N PHE A 287 25.10 4.97 8.76
CA PHE A 287 23.89 5.18 9.57
C PHE A 287 23.71 4.03 10.56
N ASP A 288 23.66 4.33 11.87
CA ASP A 288 23.32 3.34 12.90
C ASP A 288 21.92 3.61 13.46
N PHE A 289 20.99 2.73 13.12
CA PHE A 289 19.63 2.71 13.67
C PHE A 289 19.35 1.49 14.56
N SER A 290 20.33 0.59 14.71
CA SER A 290 20.17 -0.68 15.42
C SER A 290 19.85 -0.51 16.91
N ARG A 291 20.28 0.62 17.48
CA ARG A 291 20.05 0.96 18.90
C ARG A 291 18.57 1.22 19.22
N TYR A 292 17.74 1.47 18.22
CA TYR A 292 16.35 1.89 18.38
C TYR A 292 15.34 0.75 18.22
N HIS A 293 15.80 -0.51 18.31
CA HIS A 293 14.93 -1.68 18.40
C HIS A 293 14.34 -1.90 19.81
N ARG A 294 14.70 -1.05 20.78
CA ARG A 294 14.19 -1.13 22.16
C ARG A 294 12.87 -0.37 22.32
N PRO A 295 11.94 -0.85 23.17
CA PRO A 295 10.75 -0.09 23.52
C PRO A 295 11.11 1.32 24.01
N HIS A 296 10.38 2.33 23.53
CA HIS A 296 10.53 3.74 23.92
C HIS A 296 11.82 4.45 23.48
N GLN A 297 12.65 3.81 22.65
CA GLN A 297 13.77 4.47 22.00
C GLN A 297 13.47 4.67 20.52
N HIS A 298 13.62 5.90 20.06
CA HIS A 298 13.35 6.28 18.68
C HIS A 298 14.59 6.78 18.00
N SER A 299 14.75 6.39 16.73
CA SER A 299 15.79 6.88 15.85
C SER A 299 15.81 8.41 15.80
N SER A 300 17.02 8.97 15.71
CA SER A 300 17.22 10.40 15.48
C SER A 300 16.56 10.88 14.17
N PHE A 301 16.26 9.96 13.25
CA PHE A 301 15.46 10.23 12.06
C PHE A 301 14.10 10.85 12.40
N PHE A 302 13.50 10.47 13.53
CA PHE A 302 12.19 10.95 13.98
C PHE A 302 12.24 12.08 15.01
N SER A 303 13.41 12.65 15.34
CA SER A 303 13.53 13.65 16.41
C SER A 303 12.61 14.86 16.25
N ASN A 304 12.34 15.27 15.00
CA ASN A 304 11.47 16.40 14.66
C ASN A 304 10.25 15.94 13.83
N LYS A 305 9.74 14.74 14.13
CA LYS A 305 8.62 14.09 13.42
C LYS A 305 7.69 13.42 14.42
N SER A 306 6.48 13.15 13.98
CA SER A 306 5.52 12.40 14.79
C SER A 306 5.98 10.95 14.93
N ARG A 307 5.75 10.35 16.10
CA ARG A 307 6.23 9.00 16.42
C ARG A 307 5.30 8.29 17.38
N ILE A 308 5.29 6.96 17.30
CA ILE A 308 4.51 6.10 18.17
C ILE A 308 5.32 5.85 19.44
N THR A 309 4.99 6.50 20.56
CA THR A 309 5.85 6.50 21.77
C THR A 309 5.95 5.13 22.45
N ASP A 310 5.04 4.22 22.15
CA ASP A 310 4.97 2.84 22.62
C ASP A 310 5.11 1.81 21.48
N GLY A 311 5.84 2.16 20.41
CA GLY A 311 6.11 1.27 19.29
C GLY A 311 7.25 1.76 18.36
N PRO A 312 7.88 0.88 17.58
CA PRO A 312 9.01 1.25 16.74
C PRO A 312 8.54 1.79 15.38
N ALA A 313 7.80 2.89 15.35
CA ALA A 313 7.39 3.53 14.11
C ALA A 313 7.19 5.05 14.26
N GLY A 314 7.28 5.75 13.14
CA GLY A 314 7.07 7.19 13.07
C GLY A 314 6.77 7.67 11.66
N GLY A 315 6.37 8.93 11.54
CA GLY A 315 5.84 9.42 10.28
C GLY A 315 5.39 10.87 10.27
N LEU A 316 4.52 11.16 9.31
CA LEU A 316 3.81 12.41 9.18
C LEU A 316 2.41 12.24 9.75
N VAL A 317 1.98 13.22 10.52
CA VAL A 317 0.56 13.36 10.91
C VAL A 317 -0.01 14.50 10.11
N VAL A 318 -1.13 14.28 9.42
CA VAL A 318 -1.89 15.29 8.66
C VAL A 318 -3.27 15.46 9.28
N GLN A 319 -3.87 16.65 9.16
CA GLN A 319 -5.27 16.82 9.54
C GLN A 319 -6.15 16.43 8.36
N THR A 320 -7.06 15.46 8.57
CA THR A 320 -7.99 14.97 7.54
C THR A 320 -9.42 15.41 7.80
N SER A 321 -9.73 15.86 9.02
CA SER A 321 -11.00 16.49 9.34
C SER A 321 -10.83 17.46 10.53
N PRO A 322 -11.82 18.31 10.85
CA PRO A 322 -11.80 19.09 12.08
C PRO A 322 -11.72 18.26 13.36
N ARG A 323 -12.03 16.95 13.29
CA ARG A 323 -12.08 16.03 14.44
C ARG A 323 -10.99 14.98 14.43
N ASP A 324 -10.18 14.90 13.38
CA ASP A 324 -9.25 13.80 13.20
C ASP A 324 -7.93 14.26 12.60
N LEU A 325 -6.86 13.69 13.13
CA LEU A 325 -5.57 13.62 12.45
C LEU A 325 -5.35 12.21 11.92
N PHE A 326 -4.47 12.07 10.93
CA PHE A 326 -4.12 10.81 10.31
C PHE A 326 -2.61 10.64 10.24
N LEU A 327 -2.11 9.56 10.82
CA LEU A 327 -0.71 9.15 10.76
C LEU A 327 -0.46 8.37 9.48
N VAL A 328 0.58 8.75 8.75
CA VAL A 328 1.20 7.98 7.67
C VAL A 328 2.68 7.86 7.98
N GLY A 329 3.17 6.64 8.16
CA GLY A 329 4.53 6.40 8.61
C GLY A 329 5.14 5.09 8.17
N ILE A 330 6.31 4.82 8.73
CA ILE A 330 7.10 3.61 8.51
C ILE A 330 7.59 3.06 9.85
N ARG A 331 7.79 1.74 9.91
CA ARG A 331 8.51 1.08 11.01
C ARG A 331 9.98 1.47 10.98
N GLU A 332 10.60 1.68 12.13
CA GLU A 332 12.01 2.10 12.22
C GLU A 332 12.97 1.06 11.61
N GLU A 333 12.57 -0.21 11.61
CA GLU A 333 13.32 -1.31 11.01
C GLU A 333 13.60 -1.09 9.51
N LEU A 334 12.71 -0.37 8.79
CA LEU A 334 12.96 0.00 7.40
C LEU A 334 14.14 0.96 7.24
N LEU A 335 14.43 1.79 8.26
CA LEU A 335 15.60 2.66 8.26
C LEU A 335 16.89 1.85 8.36
N ASP A 336 16.91 0.82 9.20
CA ASP A 336 18.05 -0.09 9.35
C ASP A 336 18.30 -0.88 8.06
N ILE A 337 17.25 -1.42 7.44
CA ILE A 337 17.34 -2.15 6.17
C ILE A 337 17.84 -1.23 5.06
N ALA A 338 17.29 -0.02 4.96
CA ALA A 338 17.75 0.97 3.99
C ALA A 338 19.20 1.40 4.23
N ALA A 339 19.63 1.54 5.48
CA ALA A 339 21.00 1.94 5.80
C ALA A 339 22.04 0.85 5.50
N LYS A 340 21.76 -0.40 5.90
CA LYS A 340 22.72 -1.50 5.83
C LYS A 340 22.87 -2.11 4.43
N GLN A 341 21.84 -1.97 3.58
CA GLN A 341 21.86 -2.49 2.19
C GLN A 341 22.22 -3.99 2.12
N ASN A 342 21.78 -4.79 3.08
CA ASN A 342 21.79 -6.25 2.94
C ASN A 342 20.61 -6.62 2.04
N PHE A 343 20.89 -7.01 0.80
CA PHE A 343 19.89 -7.17 -0.24
C PHE A 343 18.97 -8.37 -0.02
N ASP A 344 19.44 -9.42 0.65
CA ASP A 344 18.58 -10.51 1.11
C ASP A 344 17.53 -10.00 2.09
N ARG A 345 17.91 -9.16 3.07
CA ARG A 345 16.94 -8.53 3.98
C ARG A 345 16.02 -7.57 3.24
N VAL A 346 16.50 -6.79 2.28
CA VAL A 346 15.65 -5.91 1.45
C VAL A 346 14.59 -6.74 0.72
N THR A 347 15.02 -7.78 -0.01
CA THR A 347 14.16 -8.61 -0.87
C THR A 347 13.22 -9.54 -0.11
N SER A 348 13.61 -9.99 1.09
CA SER A 348 12.80 -10.91 1.91
C SER A 348 11.99 -10.23 3.01
N TYR A 349 12.20 -8.92 3.29
CA TYR A 349 11.52 -8.24 4.40
C TYR A 349 10.00 -8.40 4.35
N ARG A 350 9.44 -8.80 5.49
CA ARG A 350 8.01 -8.86 5.78
C ARG A 350 7.82 -8.72 7.29
N SER A 351 7.11 -7.68 7.72
CA SER A 351 6.78 -7.49 9.13
C SER A 351 5.48 -8.16 9.54
N LYS A 352 5.34 -8.38 10.86
CA LYS A 352 4.05 -8.75 11.46
C LYS A 352 3.04 -7.61 11.24
N THR A 353 1.83 -8.01 10.90
CA THR A 353 0.69 -7.12 10.65
C THR A 353 -0.25 -7.10 11.84
N GLY A 354 -1.11 -6.09 11.90
CA GLY A 354 -2.19 -6.00 12.88
C GLY A 354 -2.57 -4.56 13.16
N THR A 355 -3.67 -4.38 13.89
CA THR A 355 -4.07 -3.08 14.43
C THR A 355 -3.84 -3.09 15.92
N VAL A 356 -3.28 -2.00 16.45
CA VAL A 356 -3.10 -1.85 17.88
C VAL A 356 -3.37 -0.41 18.26
N GLU A 357 -4.11 -0.20 19.36
CA GLU A 357 -4.22 1.10 20.00
C GLU A 357 -2.85 1.56 20.50
N LYS A 358 -2.39 2.72 20.03
CA LYS A 358 -1.06 3.24 20.36
C LYS A 358 -1.10 4.71 20.76
N SER A 359 -0.06 5.14 21.45
CA SER A 359 0.17 6.55 21.77
C SER A 359 1.06 7.18 20.70
N VAL A 360 0.60 8.28 20.10
CA VAL A 360 1.36 9.01 19.09
C VAL A 360 1.68 10.39 19.62
N GLU A 361 2.97 10.70 19.68
CA GLU A 361 3.42 12.08 19.83
C GLU A 361 3.35 12.76 18.46
N CYS A 362 2.44 13.72 18.33
CA CYS A 362 2.23 14.50 17.12
C CYS A 362 3.14 15.73 17.16
N VAL A 363 4.10 15.83 16.24
CA VAL A 363 5.10 16.91 16.21
C VAL A 363 4.92 17.77 14.96
N PHE A 364 4.76 19.07 15.18
CA PHE A 364 4.57 20.05 14.11
C PHE A 364 5.56 21.21 14.24
N SER A 365 6.01 21.76 13.12
CA SER A 365 6.68 23.07 13.15
C SER A 365 5.65 24.15 13.54
N ARG A 366 6.10 25.23 14.19
CA ARG A 366 5.22 26.35 14.58
C ARG A 366 4.37 26.88 13.41
N GLY A 367 4.95 27.01 12.23
CA GLY A 367 4.22 27.45 11.03
C GLY A 367 3.10 26.50 10.62
N ARG A 368 3.35 25.18 10.70
CA ARG A 368 2.34 24.17 10.38
C ARG A 368 1.26 24.05 11.45
N LEU A 369 1.62 24.18 12.72
CA LEU A 369 0.64 24.15 13.82
C LEU A 369 -0.44 25.23 13.65
N ARG A 370 -0.08 26.42 13.16
CA ARG A 370 -1.02 27.53 12.93
C ARG A 370 -2.10 27.22 11.90
N THR A 371 -1.83 26.29 10.98
CA THR A 371 -2.82 25.90 9.96
C THR A 371 -3.76 24.80 10.45
N LEU A 372 -3.49 24.19 11.61
CA LEU A 372 -4.31 23.12 12.17
C LEU A 372 -5.50 23.69 12.95
N ARG A 373 -6.66 23.08 12.74
CA ARG A 373 -7.88 23.31 13.53
C ARG A 373 -7.84 22.38 14.73
N LEU A 374 -7.18 22.80 15.81
CA LEU A 374 -7.07 22.03 17.06
C LEU A 374 -8.01 22.59 18.14
N PRO A 375 -8.72 21.72 18.90
CA PRO A 375 -9.51 22.11 20.06
C PRO A 375 -8.69 22.83 21.12
N ALA A 376 -9.36 23.66 21.94
CA ALA A 376 -8.71 24.39 23.04
C ALA A 376 -7.98 23.46 24.03
N SER A 377 -8.55 22.28 24.29
CA SER A 377 -7.98 21.25 25.17
C SER A 377 -6.63 20.71 24.68
N ILE A 378 -6.42 20.61 23.36
CA ILE A 378 -5.12 20.24 22.80
C ILE A 378 -4.15 21.42 22.84
N ARG A 379 -4.63 22.64 22.56
CA ARG A 379 -3.79 23.84 22.56
C ARG A 379 -3.17 24.12 23.93
N SER A 380 -3.89 23.86 25.02
CA SER A 380 -3.36 24.02 26.38
C SER A 380 -2.31 22.99 26.77
N GLN A 381 -2.23 21.86 26.06
CA GLN A 381 -1.29 20.75 26.33
C GLN A 381 -0.03 20.80 25.45
N LEU A 382 0.12 21.82 24.61
CA LEU A 382 1.25 21.92 23.69
C LEU A 382 2.58 22.08 24.44
N ARG A 383 3.52 21.18 24.16
CA ARG A 383 4.91 21.30 24.58
C ARG A 383 5.71 21.96 23.47
N GLU A 384 6.36 23.08 23.75
CA GLU A 384 7.20 23.76 22.77
C GLU A 384 8.68 23.42 22.98
N THR A 385 9.39 23.13 21.89
CA THR A 385 10.84 22.88 21.90
C THR A 385 11.44 23.28 20.56
N ALA A 386 12.44 24.16 20.58
CA ALA A 386 13.29 24.49 19.43
C ALA A 386 12.53 24.74 18.09
N GLY A 387 11.43 25.51 18.13
CA GLY A 387 10.63 25.85 16.93
C GLY A 387 9.59 24.80 16.52
N TYR A 388 9.45 23.74 17.30
CA TYR A 388 8.43 22.70 17.17
C TYR A 388 7.46 22.73 18.35
N SER A 389 6.27 22.24 18.10
CA SER A 389 5.24 22.01 19.12
C SER A 389 4.79 20.55 19.04
N ALA A 390 4.61 19.94 20.20
CA ALA A 390 4.23 18.55 20.32
C ALA A 390 3.07 18.37 21.30
N PHE A 391 2.20 17.40 21.00
CA PHE A 391 1.15 16.91 21.89
C PHE A 391 0.93 15.42 21.63
N GLN A 392 0.22 14.72 22.51
CA GLN A 392 -0.03 13.29 22.37
C GLN A 392 -1.50 13.02 22.04
N LEU A 393 -1.72 12.06 21.15
CA LEU A 393 -3.03 11.46 20.88
C LEU A 393 -2.93 9.95 20.98
N ARG A 394 -4.08 9.29 21.11
CA ARG A 394 -4.19 7.83 21.02
C ARG A 394 -5.10 7.47 19.86
N GLY A 395 -4.82 6.33 19.24
CA GLY A 395 -5.70 5.75 18.23
C GLY A 395 -5.19 4.44 17.67
N ALA A 396 -6.05 3.82 16.87
CA ALA A 396 -5.80 2.55 16.21
C ALA A 396 -4.75 2.73 15.10
N ILE A 397 -3.63 2.02 15.23
CA ILE A 397 -2.55 2.02 14.25
C ILE A 397 -2.49 0.66 13.57
N HIS A 398 -2.63 0.66 12.24
CA HIS A 398 -2.54 -0.48 11.37
C HIS A 398 -1.11 -0.66 10.84
N TYR A 399 -0.56 -1.86 10.99
CA TYR A 399 0.78 -2.23 10.52
C TYR A 399 0.70 -3.12 9.30
N SER A 400 1.41 -2.74 8.24
CA SER A 400 1.45 -3.44 6.95
C SER A 400 2.62 -4.43 6.87
N PRO A 401 2.54 -5.47 6.01
CA PRO A 401 3.63 -6.43 5.84
C PRO A 401 4.89 -5.78 5.22
N ALA A 402 4.74 -4.74 4.40
CA ALA A 402 5.86 -3.93 3.90
C ALA A 402 6.43 -2.94 4.94
N GLY A 403 5.91 -2.91 6.16
CA GLY A 403 6.41 -2.05 7.24
C GLY A 403 5.88 -0.61 7.21
N LEU A 404 4.79 -0.36 6.48
CA LEU A 404 4.06 0.90 6.56
C LEU A 404 3.14 0.92 7.78
N VAL A 405 2.87 2.13 8.28
CA VAL A 405 1.90 2.34 9.36
C VAL A 405 0.91 3.42 9.01
N PHE A 406 -0.37 3.16 9.28
CA PHE A 406 -1.47 4.09 9.09
C PHE A 406 -2.30 4.14 10.35
N GLY A 407 -2.87 5.29 10.69
CA GLY A 407 -3.76 5.33 11.83
C GLY A 407 -4.50 6.63 11.97
N ARG A 408 -5.75 6.52 12.39
CA ARG A 408 -6.58 7.67 12.73
C ARG A 408 -6.32 8.05 14.19
N LEU A 409 -6.17 9.35 14.41
CA LEU A 409 -5.90 9.95 15.71
C LEU A 409 -7.04 10.93 16.01
N PRO A 410 -8.12 10.48 16.69
CA PRO A 410 -9.24 11.34 17.01
C PRO A 410 -8.82 12.49 17.92
N LEU A 411 -9.31 13.68 17.59
CA LEU A 411 -9.23 14.85 18.45
C LEU A 411 -10.36 14.78 19.48
N PRO A 412 -10.12 15.26 20.73
CA PRO A 412 -11.18 15.35 21.72
C PRO A 412 -12.28 16.28 21.24
N SER A 413 -13.54 15.93 21.56
CA SER A 413 -14.67 16.84 21.40
C SER A 413 -14.45 18.10 22.24
N GLU A 414 -14.92 19.25 21.74
CA GLU A 414 -14.96 20.49 22.52
C GLU A 414 -15.96 20.43 23.67
#